data_AF-A0A943SB21-F1
#
_entry.id   AF-A0A943SB21-F1
#
_cell.length_a   1.000
_cell.length_b   1.000
_cell.length_c   1.000
_cell.angle_alpha   90.00
_cell.angle_beta   90.00
_cell.angle_gamma   90.00
#
_symmetry.space_group_name_H-M   'P 1'
#
loop_
_entity.id
_entity.type
_entity.pdbx_description
1 polymer ?
#
loop_
_entity_poly.entity_id
_entity_poly.type
_entity_poly.pdbx_seq_one_letter_code
_entity_poly.pdbx_strand_id
1 'polypeptide(L)'
;MLAMNVYVTPYEKDNLKGLVSVSVNSDVKLNGIRIMESNSGKLFVSMPSYQNKDGEFVQYYHPVTKEFHDALEKKILDTYELACAGKKGNIEMDTEPTEITKLQITPMEKNNVKGLATVTINDCLALHSIRVLDGKYGLYPSMPAYKSSDGTYHDLIECSSKLKSSMKTEIQKSMKELKQKPEIKMELTEREIEAVKYATMMEKLEPGKGKQFLNDFADMEAKRNKAGKSDVDDRKAAMNQSFSEILAKRKQLEEKKTEEQVKKEKKGARKSKTR
;
A
#
# COMPACT_ATOMS: atom_id res chain seq x y z
N MET A 1 7.28 13.60 -12.98
CA MET A 1 6.52 12.36 -13.24
C MET A 1 7.56 11.24 -13.35
N LEU A 2 7.30 10.04 -12.84
CA LEU A 2 8.30 8.95 -12.91
C LEU A 2 8.64 8.64 -14.38
N ALA A 3 9.91 8.38 -14.66
CA ALA A 3 10.36 7.96 -15.97
C ALA A 3 9.77 6.58 -16.29
N MET A 4 9.26 6.39 -17.52
CA MET A 4 8.59 5.16 -17.94
C MET A 4 9.17 4.65 -19.26
N ASN A 5 10.05 3.66 -19.23
CA ASN A 5 10.59 3.05 -20.45
C ASN A 5 9.69 1.91 -20.91
N VAL A 6 9.01 2.11 -22.04
CA VAL A 6 8.04 1.15 -22.58
C VAL A 6 8.68 0.32 -23.68
N TYR A 7 8.47 -0.99 -23.61
CA TYR A 7 8.89 -1.95 -24.62
C TYR A 7 7.66 -2.66 -25.14
N VAL A 8 7.42 -2.56 -26.44
CA VAL A 8 6.27 -3.16 -27.10
C VAL A 8 6.75 -4.18 -28.12
N THR A 9 6.18 -5.37 -28.04
CA THR A 9 6.28 -6.42 -29.07
C THR A 9 4.93 -6.49 -29.78
N PRO A 10 4.81 -5.96 -31.01
CA PRO A 10 3.62 -6.14 -31.82
C PRO A 10 3.31 -7.63 -31.97
N TYR A 11 2.05 -8.00 -31.77
CA TYR A 11 1.62 -9.39 -31.78
C TYR A 11 0.14 -9.44 -32.15
N GLU A 12 -0.21 -10.10 -33.25
CA GLU A 12 -1.60 -10.14 -33.72
C GLU A 12 -2.21 -11.52 -33.51
N LYS A 13 -3.18 -11.59 -32.60
CA LYS A 13 -3.98 -12.80 -32.34
C LYS A 13 -5.33 -12.40 -31.77
N ASP A 14 -6.42 -12.73 -32.47
CA ASP A 14 -7.78 -12.31 -32.10
C ASP A 14 -7.82 -10.80 -31.86
N ASN A 15 -8.25 -10.36 -30.67
CA ASN A 15 -8.25 -8.96 -30.27
C ASN A 15 -6.94 -8.49 -29.61
N LEU A 16 -5.94 -9.36 -29.45
CA LEU A 16 -4.61 -8.98 -28.95
C LEU A 16 -3.76 -8.42 -30.10
N LYS A 17 -3.20 -7.22 -29.88
CA LYS A 17 -2.40 -6.46 -30.86
C LYS A 17 -0.95 -6.24 -30.46
N GLY A 18 -0.63 -6.37 -29.18
CA GLY A 18 0.75 -6.25 -28.70
C GLY A 18 0.93 -6.70 -27.26
N LEU A 19 2.15 -7.12 -26.95
CA LEU A 19 2.61 -7.43 -25.60
C LEU A 19 3.52 -6.29 -25.13
N VAL A 20 3.38 -5.90 -23.87
CA VAL A 20 4.03 -4.71 -23.34
C VAL A 20 4.73 -5.01 -22.01
N SER A 21 5.95 -4.50 -21.90
CA SER A 21 6.70 -4.39 -20.65
C SER A 21 7.03 -2.93 -20.38
N VAL A 22 6.93 -2.49 -19.13
CA VAL A 22 7.21 -1.11 -18.73
C VAL A 22 8.20 -1.10 -17.58
N SER A 23 9.30 -0.38 -17.74
CA SER A 23 10.24 -0.10 -16.66
C SER A 23 9.99 1.30 -16.11
N VAL A 24 9.61 1.40 -14.84
CA VAL A 24 9.41 2.65 -14.11
C VAL A 24 10.65 2.96 -13.28
N ASN A 25 11.29 4.10 -13.55
CA ASN A 25 12.49 4.59 -12.85
C ASN A 25 13.62 3.55 -12.69
N SER A 26 13.78 2.64 -13.65
CA SER A 26 14.72 1.50 -13.60
C SER A 26 14.59 0.56 -12.38
N ASP A 27 13.70 0.86 -11.44
CA ASP A 27 13.54 0.19 -10.15
C ASP A 27 12.40 -0.83 -10.16
N VAL A 28 11.42 -0.65 -11.04
CA VAL A 28 10.26 -1.53 -11.20
C VAL A 28 10.06 -1.86 -12.66
N LYS A 29 9.96 -3.14 -12.99
CA LYS A 29 9.57 -3.60 -14.32
C LYS A 29 8.25 -4.36 -14.23
N LEU A 30 7.29 -3.92 -15.02
CA LEU A 30 5.93 -4.43 -15.11
C LEU A 30 5.80 -5.23 -16.40
N ASN A 31 5.45 -6.50 -16.30
CA ASN A 31 5.29 -7.41 -17.42
C ASN A 31 3.84 -7.89 -17.55
N GLY A 32 3.47 -8.32 -18.76
CA GLY A 32 2.17 -8.94 -19.04
C GLY A 32 1.07 -7.95 -19.44
N ILE A 33 1.41 -6.67 -19.59
CA ILE A 33 0.48 -5.66 -20.13
C ILE A 33 0.19 -6.03 -21.60
N ARG A 34 -1.06 -5.83 -22.02
CA ARG A 34 -1.53 -6.16 -23.37
C ARG A 34 -2.14 -4.94 -24.03
N ILE A 35 -1.92 -4.82 -25.34
CA ILE A 35 -2.66 -3.89 -26.20
C ILE A 35 -3.76 -4.70 -26.88
N MET A 36 -4.99 -4.28 -26.67
CA MET A 36 -6.18 -4.97 -27.15
C MET A 36 -6.95 -4.06 -28.11
N GLU A 37 -7.66 -4.67 -29.06
CA GLU A 37 -8.58 -3.98 -29.95
C GLU A 37 -10.03 -4.29 -29.54
N SER A 38 -10.85 -3.25 -29.40
CA SER A 38 -12.29 -3.41 -29.16
C SER A 38 -13.04 -3.77 -30.45
N ASN A 39 -14.28 -4.24 -30.34
CA ASN A 39 -15.13 -4.49 -31.51
C ASN A 39 -15.37 -3.24 -32.40
N SER A 40 -15.12 -2.05 -31.86
CA SER A 40 -15.20 -0.78 -32.58
C SER A 40 -13.91 -0.39 -33.32
N GLY A 41 -12.86 -1.22 -33.24
CA GLY A 41 -11.52 -0.94 -33.78
C GLY A 41 -10.64 -0.06 -32.90
N LYS A 42 -11.16 0.46 -31.78
CA LYS A 42 -10.36 1.27 -30.85
C LYS A 42 -9.38 0.39 -30.07
N LEU A 43 -8.10 0.76 -30.08
CA LEU A 43 -7.06 0.17 -29.23
C LEU A 43 -7.17 0.64 -27.77
N PHE A 44 -6.88 -0.24 -26.83
CA PHE A 44 -6.83 0.05 -25.40
C PHE A 44 -5.80 -0.83 -24.67
N VAL A 45 -5.35 -0.38 -23.50
CA VAL A 45 -4.38 -1.10 -22.66
C VAL A 45 -5.12 -1.96 -21.64
N SER A 46 -4.74 -3.23 -21.54
CA SER A 46 -5.23 -4.18 -20.53
C SER A 46 -4.10 -4.59 -19.60
N MET A 47 -4.22 -4.24 -18.32
CA MET A 47 -3.28 -4.67 -17.28
C MET A 47 -3.51 -6.14 -16.89
N PRO A 48 -2.49 -6.88 -16.42
CA PRO A 48 -2.66 -8.22 -15.88
C PRO A 48 -3.57 -8.23 -14.64
N SER A 49 -4.50 -9.18 -14.60
CA SER A 49 -5.38 -9.40 -13.47
C SER A 49 -5.51 -10.88 -13.13
N TYR A 50 -5.96 -11.15 -11.91
CA TYR A 50 -6.39 -12.47 -11.44
C TYR A 50 -7.76 -12.37 -10.81
N GLN A 51 -8.50 -13.47 -10.77
CA GLN A 51 -9.78 -13.53 -10.10
C GLN A 51 -9.57 -13.89 -8.63
N ASN A 52 -10.08 -13.07 -7.70
CA ASN A 52 -10.02 -13.36 -6.27
C ASN A 52 -11.09 -14.41 -5.88
N LYS A 53 -11.17 -14.75 -4.58
CA LYS A 53 -12.15 -15.75 -4.08
C LYS A 53 -13.60 -15.31 -4.26
N ASP A 54 -13.82 -14.00 -4.28
CA ASP A 54 -15.14 -13.37 -4.42
C ASP A 54 -15.57 -13.24 -5.89
N GLY A 55 -14.71 -13.69 -6.82
CA GLY A 55 -14.98 -13.65 -8.25
C GLY A 55 -14.59 -12.33 -8.91
N GLU A 56 -14.03 -11.37 -8.17
CA GLU A 56 -13.62 -10.06 -8.69
C GLU A 56 -12.26 -10.14 -9.37
N PHE A 57 -12.10 -9.41 -10.48
CA PHE A 57 -10.82 -9.29 -11.16
C PHE A 57 -9.97 -8.20 -10.52
N VAL A 58 -8.91 -8.62 -9.82
CA VAL A 58 -7.94 -7.74 -9.18
C VAL A 58 -6.69 -7.65 -10.05
N GLN A 59 -6.26 -6.43 -10.36
CA GLN A 59 -5.04 -6.19 -11.12
C GLN A 59 -3.81 -6.43 -10.25
N TYR A 60 -2.76 -7.03 -10.82
CA TYR A 60 -1.49 -7.23 -10.11
C TYR A 60 -0.78 -5.90 -9.82
N TYR A 61 -1.02 -4.91 -10.66
CA TYR A 61 -0.57 -3.54 -10.47
C TYR A 61 -1.48 -2.60 -11.24
N HIS A 62 -1.62 -1.38 -10.74
CA HIS A 62 -2.41 -0.37 -11.43
C HIS A 62 -1.94 1.06 -11.11
N PRO A 63 -2.06 1.99 -12.07
CA PRO A 63 -1.98 3.42 -11.80
C PRO A 63 -2.99 3.86 -10.74
N VAL A 64 -2.52 4.53 -9.69
CA VAL A 64 -3.37 5.06 -8.61
C VAL A 64 -3.98 6.41 -8.99
N THR A 65 -3.22 7.25 -9.71
CA THR A 65 -3.68 8.57 -10.13
C THR A 65 -4.07 8.58 -11.60
N LYS A 66 -5.10 9.37 -11.93
CA LYS A 66 -5.54 9.57 -13.32
C LYS A 66 -4.41 10.11 -14.21
N GLU A 67 -3.62 11.04 -13.68
CA GLU A 67 -2.50 11.64 -14.42
C GLU A 67 -1.46 10.58 -14.82
N PHE A 68 -1.08 9.69 -13.89
CA PHE A 68 -0.13 8.61 -14.19
C PHE A 68 -0.76 7.57 -15.12
N HIS A 69 -2.06 7.28 -14.96
CA HIS A 69 -2.79 6.39 -15.85
C HIS A 69 -2.77 6.88 -17.30
N ASP A 70 -3.22 8.12 -17.54
CA ASP A 70 -3.30 8.71 -18.87
C ASP A 70 -1.92 8.80 -19.53
N ALA A 71 -0.89 9.17 -18.75
CA ALA A 71 0.49 9.24 -19.25
C ALA A 71 1.03 7.85 -19.63
N LEU A 72 0.78 6.84 -18.80
CA LEU A 72 1.19 5.46 -19.07
C LEU A 72 0.49 4.89 -20.31
N GLU A 73 -0.84 5.01 -20.37
CA GLU A 73 -1.63 4.51 -21.51
C GLU A 73 -1.21 5.18 -22.81
N LYS A 74 -1.14 6.52 -22.82
CA LYS A 74 -0.68 7.27 -23.98
C LYS A 74 0.71 6.80 -24.43
N LYS A 75 1.66 6.68 -23.49
CA LYS A 75 3.02 6.28 -23.82
C LYS A 75 3.10 4.86 -24.38
N ILE A 76 2.26 3.94 -23.89
CA ILE A 76 2.15 2.59 -24.44
C ILE A 76 1.65 2.60 -25.87
N LEU A 77 0.56 3.31 -26.13
CA LEU A 77 -0.04 3.37 -27.47
C LEU A 77 0.88 4.09 -28.47
N ASP A 78 1.51 5.21 -28.09
CA ASP A 78 2.50 5.90 -28.92
C ASP A 78 3.69 4.97 -29.26
N THR A 79 4.17 4.22 -28.27
CA THR A 79 5.30 3.28 -28.48
C THR A 79 4.91 2.11 -29.37
N TYR A 80 3.65 1.67 -29.31
CA TYR A 80 3.12 0.64 -30.20
C TYR A 80 3.11 1.09 -31.66
N GLU A 81 2.60 2.29 -31.95
CA GLU A 81 2.62 2.87 -33.29
C GLU A 81 4.06 2.96 -33.84
N LEU A 82 5.01 3.40 -33.01
CA LEU A 82 6.43 3.42 -33.35
C LEU A 82 6.96 2.01 -33.65
N ALA A 83 6.64 1.03 -32.81
CA ALA A 83 7.08 -0.36 -32.98
C ALA A 83 6.52 -0.99 -34.26
N CYS A 84 5.26 -0.73 -34.61
CA CYS A 84 4.66 -1.13 -35.89
C CYS A 84 5.38 -0.51 -37.09
N ALA A 85 5.91 0.70 -36.95
CA ALA A 85 6.73 1.37 -37.96
C ALA A 85 8.22 0.94 -37.93
N GLY A 86 8.59 -0.09 -37.16
CA GLY A 86 9.97 -0.55 -37.01
C GLY A 86 10.89 0.41 -36.24
N LYS A 87 10.32 1.38 -35.54
CA LYS A 87 11.04 2.37 -34.72
C LYS A 87 11.01 1.95 -33.25
N LYS A 88 12.00 2.40 -32.49
CA LYS A 88 12.05 2.22 -31.03
C LYS A 88 11.65 3.52 -30.34
N GLY A 89 10.97 3.38 -29.19
CA GLY A 89 10.68 4.51 -28.31
C GLY A 89 11.95 5.09 -27.69
N ASN A 90 11.85 6.33 -27.22
CA ASN A 90 12.95 6.98 -26.50
C ASN A 90 13.08 6.39 -25.09
N ILE A 91 14.34 6.23 -24.65
CA ILE A 91 14.66 5.87 -23.27
C ILE A 91 14.72 7.15 -22.44
N GLU A 92 13.86 7.25 -21.44
CA GLU A 92 13.93 8.27 -20.41
C GLU A 92 14.93 7.89 -19.34
N MET A 93 15.69 8.87 -18.89
CA MET A 93 16.52 8.76 -17.70
C MET A 93 15.68 9.01 -16.44
N ASP A 94 16.05 8.35 -15.35
CA ASP A 94 15.38 8.51 -14.07
C ASP A 94 15.54 9.96 -13.58
N THR A 95 14.43 10.62 -13.30
CA THR A 95 14.41 12.03 -12.90
C THR A 95 14.10 12.23 -11.41
N GLU A 96 13.49 11.24 -10.77
CA GLU A 96 13.01 11.30 -9.39
C GLU A 96 13.32 9.99 -8.67
N PRO A 97 13.59 10.00 -7.35
CA PRO A 97 13.81 8.77 -6.60
C PRO A 97 12.52 7.93 -6.51
N THR A 98 12.68 6.61 -6.61
CA THR A 98 11.61 5.65 -6.32
C THR A 98 11.41 5.55 -4.81
N GLU A 99 10.19 5.84 -4.34
CA GLU A 99 9.84 5.88 -2.92
C GLU A 99 8.60 5.03 -2.64
N ILE A 100 8.65 4.25 -1.56
CA ILE A 100 7.47 3.53 -1.05
C ILE A 100 6.65 4.54 -0.23
N THR A 101 5.52 4.97 -0.76
CA THR A 101 4.65 5.95 -0.08
C THR A 101 3.57 5.30 0.77
N LYS A 102 3.21 4.05 0.46
CA LYS A 102 2.24 3.29 1.24
C LYS A 102 2.57 1.81 1.23
N LEU A 103 2.48 1.17 2.41
CA LEU A 103 2.52 -0.27 2.56
C LEU A 103 1.27 -0.74 3.29
N GLN A 104 0.59 -1.73 2.73
CA GLN A 104 -0.53 -2.43 3.37
C GLN A 104 -0.18 -3.91 3.43
N ILE A 105 -0.32 -4.52 4.61
CA ILE A 105 -0.10 -5.96 4.78
C ILE A 105 -1.39 -6.57 5.31
N THR A 106 -1.88 -7.58 4.62
CA THR A 106 -2.91 -8.50 5.10
C THR A 106 -2.21 -9.73 5.68
N PRO A 107 -2.17 -9.91 7.02
CA PRO A 107 -1.55 -11.08 7.63
C PRO A 107 -2.22 -12.36 7.19
N MET A 108 -1.42 -13.41 6.96
CA MET A 108 -1.92 -14.76 6.71
C MET A 108 -0.83 -15.76 7.09
N GLU A 109 -1.21 -16.95 7.55
CA GLU A 109 -0.26 -18.01 7.88
C GLU A 109 -0.49 -19.19 6.93
N LYS A 110 0.41 -19.37 5.96
CA LYS A 110 0.37 -20.50 5.02
C LYS A 110 1.78 -20.91 4.62
N ASN A 111 2.24 -22.07 5.09
CA ASN A 111 3.64 -22.52 4.91
C ASN A 111 4.62 -21.44 5.40
N ASN A 112 5.53 -21.00 4.52
CA ASN A 112 6.44 -19.89 4.77
C ASN A 112 5.84 -18.51 4.43
N VAL A 113 4.57 -18.41 4.03
CA VAL A 113 3.90 -17.11 3.78
C VAL A 113 3.31 -16.58 5.09
N LYS A 114 3.66 -15.33 5.44
CA LYS A 114 3.22 -14.59 6.63
C LYS A 114 2.25 -13.45 6.34
N GLY A 115 2.01 -13.15 5.08
CA GLY A 115 1.16 -12.05 4.67
C GLY A 115 1.10 -11.87 3.16
N LEU A 116 0.11 -11.11 2.72
CA LEU A 116 0.07 -10.51 1.39
C LEU A 116 0.23 -8.99 1.53
N ALA A 117 1.20 -8.44 0.82
CA ALA A 117 1.51 -7.02 0.84
C ALA A 117 1.05 -6.34 -0.47
N THR A 118 0.61 -5.09 -0.30
CA THR A 118 0.42 -4.12 -1.38
C THR A 118 1.33 -2.91 -1.10
N VAL A 119 2.10 -2.51 -2.09
CA VAL A 119 3.03 -1.38 -2.01
C VAL A 119 2.60 -0.32 -3.02
N THR A 120 2.44 0.93 -2.59
CA THR A 120 2.28 2.08 -3.47
C THR A 120 3.61 2.83 -3.59
N ILE A 121 4.00 3.12 -4.82
CA ILE A 121 5.23 3.82 -5.17
C ILE A 121 4.89 5.23 -5.65
N ASN A 122 5.55 6.22 -5.06
CA ASN A 122 5.41 7.66 -5.35
C ASN A 122 3.94 8.12 -5.49
N ASP A 123 3.03 7.53 -4.70
CA ASP A 123 1.57 7.76 -4.72
C ASP A 123 0.87 7.51 -6.07
N CYS A 124 1.56 6.95 -7.06
CA CYS A 124 1.06 6.86 -8.44
C CYS A 124 0.95 5.43 -8.99
N LEU A 125 1.65 4.46 -8.42
CA LEU A 125 1.64 3.07 -8.88
C LEU A 125 1.46 2.11 -7.70
N ALA A 126 0.38 1.32 -7.71
CA ALA A 126 0.16 0.25 -6.73
C ALA A 126 0.64 -1.10 -7.27
N LEU A 127 1.39 -1.83 -6.45
CA LEU A 127 1.88 -3.19 -6.70
C LEU A 127 1.21 -4.13 -5.70
N HIS A 128 0.38 -5.05 -6.19
CA HIS A 128 -0.39 -5.99 -5.39
C HIS A 128 0.24 -7.38 -5.36
N SER A 129 -0.33 -8.23 -4.52
CA SER A 129 -0.06 -9.67 -4.47
C SER A 129 1.40 -10.03 -4.14
N ILE A 130 2.11 -9.13 -3.46
CA ILE A 130 3.48 -9.37 -3.02
C ILE A 130 3.43 -10.28 -1.80
N ARG A 131 3.94 -11.51 -1.90
CA ARG A 131 3.93 -12.44 -0.78
C ARG A 131 5.00 -12.02 0.23
N VAL A 132 4.62 -11.94 1.50
CA VAL A 132 5.56 -11.77 2.61
C VAL A 132 5.99 -13.16 3.06
N LEU A 133 7.24 -13.53 2.80
CA LEU A 133 7.78 -14.84 3.14
C LEU A 133 8.65 -14.77 4.39
N ASP A 134 8.62 -15.82 5.20
CA ASP A 134 9.55 -16.05 6.29
C ASP A 134 10.76 -16.84 5.79
N GLY A 135 11.95 -16.34 6.11
CA GLY A 135 13.21 -16.91 5.65
C GLY A 135 14.28 -16.79 6.73
N LYS A 136 15.46 -17.35 6.44
CA LYS A 136 16.57 -17.43 7.40
C LYS A 136 16.96 -16.06 8.01
N TYR A 137 16.81 -14.97 7.25
CA TYR A 137 17.19 -13.61 7.65
C TYR A 137 15.96 -12.69 7.85
N GLY A 138 14.86 -13.26 8.35
CA GLY A 138 13.60 -12.59 8.61
C GLY A 138 12.72 -12.43 7.37
N LEU A 139 11.62 -11.70 7.55
CA LEU A 139 10.59 -11.53 6.53
C LEU A 139 11.14 -10.83 5.28
N TYR A 140 10.71 -11.25 4.09
CA TYR A 140 11.12 -10.67 2.82
C TYR A 140 10.01 -10.71 1.76
N PRO A 141 10.00 -9.77 0.79
CA PRO A 141 9.02 -9.77 -0.29
C PRO A 141 9.35 -10.83 -1.36
N SER A 142 8.33 -11.54 -1.82
CA SER A 142 8.35 -12.39 -3.01
C SER A 142 7.34 -11.84 -4.02
N MET A 143 7.87 -11.42 -5.17
CA MET A 143 7.07 -10.75 -6.19
C MET A 143 6.09 -11.72 -6.88
N PRO A 144 4.96 -11.20 -7.41
CA PRO A 144 4.06 -11.97 -8.24
C PRO A 144 4.75 -12.49 -9.51
N ALA A 145 4.52 -13.75 -9.82
CA ALA A 145 4.97 -14.41 -11.03
C ALA A 145 3.85 -15.30 -11.57
N TYR A 146 3.79 -15.48 -12.88
CA TYR A 146 2.93 -16.47 -13.51
C TYR A 146 3.76 -17.68 -13.96
N LYS A 147 3.11 -18.84 -14.01
CA LYS A 147 3.71 -20.07 -14.51
C LYS A 147 3.21 -20.32 -15.93
N SER A 148 4.13 -20.44 -16.87
CA SER A 148 3.86 -20.83 -18.25
C SER A 148 3.48 -22.31 -18.34
N SER A 149 2.90 -22.73 -19.46
CA SER A 149 2.46 -24.11 -19.70
C SER A 149 3.60 -25.14 -19.70
N ASP A 150 4.81 -24.69 -20.02
CA ASP A 150 6.07 -25.46 -19.97
C ASP A 150 6.61 -25.62 -18.53
N GLY A 151 6.01 -24.94 -17.56
CA GLY A 151 6.42 -24.94 -16.16
C GLY A 151 7.39 -23.84 -15.77
N THR A 152 7.83 -23.00 -16.70
CA THR A 152 8.72 -21.85 -16.45
C THR A 152 7.97 -20.75 -15.70
N TYR A 153 8.61 -20.12 -14.71
CA TYR A 153 8.05 -18.98 -14.01
C TYR A 153 8.55 -17.67 -14.63
N HIS A 154 7.63 -16.74 -14.83
CA HIS A 154 7.93 -15.40 -15.31
C HIS A 154 7.38 -14.38 -14.34
N ASP A 155 8.24 -13.46 -13.89
CA ASP A 155 7.84 -12.39 -12.99
C ASP A 155 6.89 -11.43 -13.70
N LEU A 156 5.74 -11.16 -13.08
CA LEU A 156 4.83 -10.09 -13.52
C LEU A 156 5.35 -8.73 -13.06
N ILE A 157 6.04 -8.71 -11.92
CA ILE A 157 6.65 -7.53 -11.34
C ILE A 157 8.07 -7.91 -10.95
N GLU A 158 9.05 -7.22 -11.52
CA GLU A 158 10.45 -7.31 -11.11
C GLU A 158 10.84 -6.00 -10.44
N CYS A 159 11.60 -6.06 -9.34
CA CYS A 159 12.11 -4.87 -8.68
C CYS A 159 13.63 -4.94 -8.51
N SER A 160 14.28 -3.77 -8.52
CA SER A 160 15.70 -3.62 -8.22
C SER A 160 16.05 -4.14 -6.82
N SER A 161 17.33 -4.47 -6.61
CA SER A 161 17.85 -4.89 -5.30
C SER A 161 17.66 -3.80 -4.23
N LYS A 162 17.79 -2.54 -4.62
CA LYS A 162 17.57 -1.36 -3.77
C LYS A 162 16.13 -1.32 -3.29
N LEU A 163 15.16 -1.35 -4.21
CA LEU A 163 13.74 -1.30 -3.86
C LEU A 163 13.32 -2.53 -3.03
N LYS A 164 13.77 -3.73 -3.39
CA LYS A 164 13.53 -4.96 -2.61
C LYS A 164 14.03 -4.83 -1.16
N SER A 165 15.21 -4.22 -0.97
CA SER A 165 15.77 -3.97 0.35
C SER A 165 14.91 -2.98 1.16
N SER A 166 14.48 -1.88 0.54
CA SER A 166 13.58 -0.91 1.18
C SER A 166 12.24 -1.55 1.56
N MET A 167 11.65 -2.35 0.67
CA MET A 167 10.40 -3.09 0.96
C MET A 167 10.59 -4.08 2.11
N LYS A 168 11.71 -4.82 2.13
CA LYS A 168 12.03 -5.76 3.22
C LYS A 168 12.03 -5.05 4.57
N THR A 169 12.73 -3.92 4.68
CA THR A 169 12.80 -3.13 5.91
C THR A 169 11.42 -2.67 6.36
N GLU A 170 10.62 -2.09 5.46
CA GLU A 170 9.29 -1.56 5.81
C GLU A 170 8.30 -2.68 6.16
N ILE A 171 8.38 -3.84 5.49
CA ILE A 171 7.59 -5.03 5.81
C ILE A 171 7.92 -5.55 7.20
N GLN A 172 9.20 -5.71 7.53
CA GLN A 172 9.61 -6.20 8.85
C GLN A 172 9.16 -5.27 9.97
N LYS A 173 9.29 -3.95 9.76
CA LYS A 173 8.79 -2.92 10.67
C LYS A 173 7.28 -3.02 10.85
N SER A 174 6.51 -2.98 9.76
CA SER A 174 5.04 -3.07 9.79
C SER A 174 4.54 -4.35 10.47
N MET A 175 5.18 -5.49 10.20
CA MET A 175 4.81 -6.78 10.83
C MET A 175 5.12 -6.83 12.32
N LYS A 176 6.22 -6.19 12.76
CA LYS A 176 6.54 -6.06 14.19
C LYS A 176 5.49 -5.20 14.90
N GLU A 177 5.10 -4.08 14.30
CA GLU A 177 4.05 -3.19 14.83
C GLU A 177 2.68 -3.90 14.90
N LEU A 178 2.33 -4.70 13.89
CA LEU A 178 1.10 -5.51 13.89
C LEU A 178 1.07 -6.55 15.02
N LYS A 179 2.22 -7.19 15.33
CA LYS A 179 2.32 -8.14 16.47
C LYS A 179 2.30 -7.46 17.83
N GLN A 180 2.70 -6.19 17.90
CA GLN A 180 2.73 -5.41 19.14
C GLN A 180 1.39 -4.73 19.45
N LYS A 181 0.50 -4.59 18.46
CA LYS A 181 -0.90 -4.25 18.71
C LYS A 181 -1.58 -5.46 19.36
N PRO A 182 -2.11 -5.36 20.59
CA PRO A 182 -2.90 -6.43 21.15
C PRO A 182 -4.10 -6.71 20.23
N GLU A 183 -4.44 -7.97 20.04
CA GLU A 183 -5.63 -8.37 19.31
C GLU A 183 -6.84 -8.06 20.21
N ILE A 184 -7.63 -7.04 19.88
CA ILE A 184 -8.83 -6.70 20.66
C ILE A 184 -9.86 -7.81 20.44
N LYS A 185 -9.93 -8.76 21.37
CA LYS A 185 -10.91 -9.86 21.35
C LYS A 185 -12.24 -9.52 22.02
N MET A 186 -12.38 -8.31 22.57
CA MET A 186 -13.58 -7.87 23.28
C MET A 186 -14.16 -6.60 22.68
N GLU A 187 -15.44 -6.65 22.30
CA GLU A 187 -16.19 -5.43 21.97
C GLU A 187 -16.40 -4.60 23.24
N LEU A 188 -15.98 -3.32 23.18
CA LEU A 188 -16.24 -2.37 24.26
C LEU A 188 -17.71 -2.00 24.29
N THR A 189 -18.27 -1.91 25.49
CA THR A 189 -19.60 -1.36 25.74
C THR A 189 -19.63 0.16 25.45
N GLU A 190 -20.82 0.72 25.25
CA GLU A 190 -20.98 2.17 25.02
C GLU A 190 -20.35 3.04 26.12
N ARG A 191 -20.46 2.62 27.39
CA ARG A 191 -19.84 3.33 28.51
C ARG A 191 -18.33 3.28 28.48
N GLU A 192 -17.75 2.14 28.14
CA GLU A 192 -16.29 2.01 28.01
C GLU A 192 -15.78 2.87 26.84
N ILE A 193 -16.54 2.97 25.74
CA ILE A 193 -16.25 3.88 24.64
C ILE A 193 -16.30 5.34 25.09
N GLU A 194 -17.31 5.74 25.87
CA GLU A 194 -17.40 7.08 26.45
C GLU A 194 -16.24 7.36 27.41
N ALA A 195 -15.88 6.42 28.27
CA ALA A 195 -14.73 6.53 29.16
C ALA A 195 -13.43 6.72 28.37
N VAL A 196 -13.22 5.98 27.29
CA VAL A 196 -12.08 6.16 26.38
C VAL A 196 -12.10 7.56 25.74
N LYS A 197 -13.24 8.05 25.27
CA LYS A 197 -13.36 9.42 24.74
C LYS A 197 -12.97 10.47 25.80
N TYR A 198 -13.48 10.35 27.02
CA TYR A 198 -13.17 11.25 28.12
C TYR A 198 -11.69 11.20 28.49
N ALA A 199 -11.12 10.00 28.61
CA ALA A 199 -9.70 9.81 28.86
C ALA A 199 -8.84 10.52 27.81
N THR A 200 -9.19 10.41 26.52
CA THR A 200 -8.43 11.10 25.45
C THR A 200 -8.54 12.62 25.50
N MET A 201 -9.59 13.17 26.10
CA MET A 201 -9.71 14.60 26.36
C MET A 201 -8.86 15.01 27.55
N MET A 202 -8.91 14.23 28.65
CA MET A 202 -8.10 14.44 29.84
C MET A 202 -6.60 14.41 29.54
N GLU A 203 -6.13 13.44 28.75
CA GLU A 203 -4.72 13.32 28.38
C GLU A 203 -4.17 14.55 27.66
N LYS A 204 -5.03 15.27 26.93
CA LYS A 204 -4.64 16.54 26.26
C LYS A 204 -4.47 17.69 27.24
N LEU A 205 -5.26 17.69 28.31
CA LEU A 205 -5.21 18.74 29.33
C LEU A 205 -4.10 18.46 30.35
N GLU A 206 -3.98 17.21 30.79
CA GLU A 206 -3.02 16.73 31.76
C GLU A 206 -2.43 15.37 31.33
N PRO A 207 -1.21 15.35 30.78
CA PRO A 207 -0.55 14.12 30.35
C PRO A 207 -0.44 13.09 31.49
N GLY A 208 -0.73 11.83 31.18
CA GLY A 208 -0.75 10.70 32.11
C GLY A 208 -2.09 10.46 32.81
N LYS A 209 -2.98 11.46 32.88
CA LYS A 209 -4.26 11.33 33.59
C LYS A 209 -5.28 10.48 32.86
N GLY A 210 -5.25 10.43 31.53
CA GLY A 210 -6.20 9.63 30.75
C GLY A 210 -6.04 8.13 31.05
N LYS A 211 -4.79 7.65 31.10
CA LYS A 211 -4.50 6.25 31.43
C LYS A 211 -4.90 5.89 32.87
N GLN A 212 -4.62 6.78 33.82
CA GLN A 212 -5.03 6.59 35.21
C GLN A 212 -6.55 6.47 35.34
N PHE A 213 -7.28 7.39 34.71
CA PHE A 213 -8.75 7.39 34.70
C PHE A 213 -9.33 6.07 34.18
N LEU A 214 -8.79 5.52 33.08
CA LEU A 214 -9.31 4.27 32.50
C LEU A 214 -9.11 3.07 33.42
N ASN A 215 -7.99 3.01 34.14
CA ASN A 215 -7.76 1.95 35.10
C ASN A 215 -8.76 2.04 36.27
N ASP A 216 -8.98 3.25 36.80
CA ASP A 216 -9.92 3.50 37.89
C ASP A 216 -11.37 3.20 37.46
N PHE A 217 -11.74 3.60 36.23
CA PHE A 217 -13.05 3.32 35.64
C PHE A 217 -13.30 1.82 35.51
N ALA A 218 -12.33 1.05 35.02
CA ALA A 218 -12.44 -0.40 34.90
C ALA A 218 -12.64 -1.08 36.27
N ASP A 219 -11.90 -0.65 37.29
CA ASP A 219 -12.04 -1.18 38.65
C ASP A 219 -13.40 -0.86 39.26
N MET A 220 -13.97 0.31 38.94
CA MET A 220 -15.32 0.70 39.37
C MET A 220 -16.41 -0.16 38.71
N GLU A 221 -16.37 -0.33 37.38
CA GLU A 221 -17.34 -1.15 36.64
C GLU A 221 -17.23 -2.63 37.02
N ALA A 222 -16.03 -3.13 37.31
CA ALA A 222 -15.81 -4.48 37.82
C ALA A 222 -16.54 -4.73 39.14
N LYS A 223 -16.44 -3.80 40.09
CA LYS A 223 -17.15 -3.87 41.38
C LYS A 223 -18.66 -3.83 41.19
N ARG A 224 -19.15 -3.01 40.27
CA ARG A 224 -20.58 -2.89 39.93
C ARG A 224 -21.14 -4.20 39.37
N ASN A 225 -20.37 -4.86 38.49
CA ASN A 225 -20.84 -6.01 37.73
C ASN A 225 -20.43 -7.36 38.33
N LYS A 226 -19.77 -7.37 39.51
CA LYS A 226 -19.22 -8.57 40.17
C LYS A 226 -18.31 -9.39 39.24
N ALA A 227 -17.53 -8.71 38.40
CA ALA A 227 -16.63 -9.35 37.45
C ALA A 227 -15.43 -10.02 38.14
N GLY A 228 -14.93 -11.12 37.56
CA GLY A 228 -13.70 -11.77 38.03
C GLY A 228 -12.46 -10.99 37.63
N LYS A 229 -11.35 -11.13 38.38
CA LYS A 229 -10.10 -10.36 38.18
C LYS A 229 -9.57 -10.42 36.73
N SER A 230 -9.63 -11.59 36.08
CA SER A 230 -9.20 -11.75 34.69
C SER A 230 -10.01 -10.88 33.72
N ASP A 231 -11.34 -10.81 33.88
CA ASP A 231 -12.22 -9.97 33.05
C ASP A 231 -11.91 -8.48 33.22
N VAL A 232 -11.51 -8.07 34.42
CA VAL A 232 -11.09 -6.68 34.71
C VAL A 232 -9.78 -6.34 33.98
N ASP A 233 -8.80 -7.23 34.07
CA ASP A 233 -7.49 -7.02 33.45
C ASP A 233 -7.61 -6.98 31.92
N ASP A 234 -8.45 -7.85 31.34
CA ASP A 234 -8.74 -7.88 29.90
C ASP A 234 -9.46 -6.59 29.43
N ARG A 235 -10.47 -6.11 30.18
CA ARG A 235 -11.15 -4.83 29.90
C ARG A 235 -10.20 -3.63 30.01
N LYS A 236 -9.35 -3.59 31.04
CA LYS A 236 -8.32 -2.55 31.18
C LYS A 236 -7.41 -2.53 29.97
N ALA A 237 -6.97 -3.70 29.49
CA ALA A 237 -6.14 -3.80 28.31
C ALA A 237 -6.86 -3.28 27.05
N ALA A 238 -8.10 -3.69 26.82
CA ALA A 238 -8.90 -3.28 25.66
C ALA A 238 -9.16 -1.76 25.62
N MET A 239 -9.54 -1.15 26.76
CA MET A 239 -9.75 0.30 26.84
C MET A 239 -8.45 1.09 26.67
N ASN A 240 -7.37 0.70 27.34
CA ASN A 240 -6.07 1.37 27.22
C ASN A 240 -5.48 1.28 25.82
N GLN A 241 -5.71 0.15 25.12
CA GLN A 241 -5.35 0.01 23.72
C GLN A 241 -6.15 0.98 22.85
N SER A 242 -7.48 0.98 22.96
CA SER A 242 -8.36 1.88 22.19
C SER A 242 -7.99 3.34 22.39
N PHE A 243 -7.69 3.72 23.64
CA PHE A 243 -7.15 5.03 24.01
C PHE A 243 -5.84 5.36 23.28
N SER A 244 -4.87 4.45 23.32
CA SER A 244 -3.57 4.62 22.66
C SER A 244 -3.70 4.75 21.12
N GLU A 245 -4.59 3.97 20.51
CA GLU A 245 -4.86 4.02 19.08
C GLU A 245 -5.49 5.35 18.65
N ILE A 246 -6.42 5.89 19.43
CA ILE A 246 -7.03 7.19 19.16
C ILE A 246 -5.98 8.31 19.25
N LEU A 247 -5.09 8.27 20.26
CA LEU A 247 -4.00 9.24 20.38
C LEU A 247 -3.03 9.16 19.21
N ALA A 248 -2.64 7.96 18.80
CA ALA A 248 -1.75 7.75 17.64
C ALA A 248 -2.38 8.27 16.33
N LYS A 249 -3.66 7.96 16.07
CA LYS A 249 -4.39 8.47 14.90
C LYS A 249 -4.48 10.00 14.90
N ARG A 250 -4.71 10.63 16.05
CA ARG A 250 -4.74 12.09 16.19
C ARG A 250 -3.37 12.72 15.90
N LYS A 251 -2.29 12.16 16.45
CA LYS A 251 -0.93 12.63 16.19
C LYS A 251 -0.58 12.58 14.70
N GLN A 252 -0.88 11.47 14.04
CA GLN A 252 -0.69 11.34 12.58
C GLN A 252 -1.51 12.36 11.78
N LEU A 253 -2.73 12.68 12.24
CA LEU A 253 -3.57 13.70 11.59
C LEU A 253 -3.00 15.12 11.78
N GLU A 254 -2.45 15.42 12.96
CA GLU A 254 -1.80 16.69 13.27
C GLU A 254 -0.49 16.87 12.47
N GLU A 255 0.32 15.82 12.36
CA GLU A 255 1.53 15.80 11.52
C GLU A 255 1.18 16.06 10.05
N LYS A 256 0.17 15.36 9.50
CA LYS A 256 -0.30 15.58 8.12
C LYS A 256 -0.80 17.00 7.89
N LYS A 257 -1.55 17.59 8.83
CA LYS A 257 -2.01 18.99 8.75
C LYS A 257 -0.83 19.97 8.74
N THR A 258 0.19 19.68 9.54
CA THR A 258 1.40 20.50 9.63
C THR A 258 2.19 20.43 8.32
N GLU A 259 2.35 19.23 7.74
CA GLU A 259 3.01 19.05 6.44
C GLU A 259 2.27 19.75 5.30
N GLU A 260 0.93 19.69 5.28
CA GLU A 260 0.12 20.41 4.30
C GLU A 260 0.23 21.93 4.44
N GLN A 261 0.27 22.46 5.67
CA GLN A 261 0.50 23.89 5.92
C GLN A 261 1.89 24.33 5.42
N VAL A 262 2.94 23.59 5.76
CA VAL A 262 4.31 23.87 5.29
C VAL A 262 4.39 23.82 3.75
N LYS A 263 3.71 22.86 3.10
CA LYS A 263 3.64 22.79 1.63
C LYS A 263 2.89 23.98 1.01
N LYS A 264 1.84 24.49 1.67
CA LYS A 264 1.09 25.68 1.22
C LYS A 264 1.92 26.97 1.36
N GLU A 265 2.64 27.14 2.47
CA GLU A 265 3.49 28.31 2.71
C GLU A 265 4.68 28.37 1.73
N LYS A 266 5.35 27.25 1.46
CA LYS A 266 6.42 27.18 0.45
C LYS A 266 5.94 27.50 -0.96
N LYS A 267 4.70 27.12 -1.31
CA LYS A 267 4.06 27.48 -2.61
C LYS A 267 3.68 28.96 -2.66
N GLY A 268 3.27 29.57 -1.55
CA GLY A 268 2.99 31.01 -1.44
C GLY A 268 4.26 31.87 -1.57
N ALA A 269 5.34 31.48 -0.89
CA ALA A 269 6.62 32.19 -0.94
C ALA A 269 7.24 32.19 -2.35
N ARG A 270 7.12 31.08 -3.10
CA ARG A 270 7.59 31.01 -4.49
C ARG A 270 6.80 31.94 -5.44
N LYS A 271 5.50 32.17 -5.22
CA LYS A 271 4.70 33.10 -6.03
C LYS A 271 4.99 34.58 -5.74
N SER A 272 5.48 34.91 -4.54
CA SER A 272 5.84 36.29 -4.18
C SER A 272 7.21 36.75 -4.72
N LYS A 273 8.10 35.81 -5.08
CA LYS A 273 9.44 36.10 -5.63
C LYS A 273 9.46 36.20 -7.16
N THR A 274 8.33 36.05 -7.83
CA THR A 274 8.20 36.11 -9.30
C THR A 274 7.34 37.30 -9.77
N ARG A 275 7.18 38.32 -8.93
CA ARG A 275 6.47 39.56 -9.24
C ARG A 275 7.36 40.75 -9.02
#